data_AF-A0A349LHY3-F1
#
_entry.id   AF-A0A349LHY3-F1
#
_cell.length_a   1.000
_cell.length_b   1.000
_cell.length_c   1.000
_cell.angle_alpha   90.00
_cell.angle_beta   90.00
_cell.angle_gamma   90.00
#
_symmetry.space_group_name_H-M   'P 1'
#
loop_
_entity.id
_entity.type
_entity.pdbx_description
1 polymer ?
#
loop_
_entity_poly.entity_id
_entity_poly.type
_entity_poly.pdbx_seq_one_letter_code
_entity_poly.pdbx_strand_id
1 'polypeptide(L)'
;RAMEETSRLTIMVVFLLIGSTAFALVFRGFDGDIWIETMLTGIPGGALGFLLVVNVVVFILGFFIDFFEIAFIIVPLIVPAAEILGVDLTWLGIVLAVNLQTSFLTPPFGFSLFYLRGVTPSKIPTTSIYRGVIPFIVIQLVVLAAITWMAVPK
;
A
#
# COMPACT_ATOMS: atom_id res chain seq x y z
N ARG A 1 -6.71 21.02 22.51
CA ARG A 1 -6.19 19.64 22.48
C ARG A 1 -6.77 18.83 21.33
N ALA A 2 -8.00 18.29 21.40
CA ALA A 2 -8.56 17.49 20.28
C ALA A 2 -8.62 18.25 18.92
N MET A 3 -9.03 19.52 18.92
CA MET A 3 -9.00 20.36 17.71
C MET A 3 -7.59 20.61 17.19
N GLU A 4 -6.59 20.78 18.05
CA GLU A 4 -5.20 21.04 17.64
C GLU A 4 -4.55 19.80 17.05
N GLU A 5 -4.81 18.61 17.62
CA GLU A 5 -4.36 17.33 17.07
C GLU A 5 -5.00 17.04 15.71
N THR A 6 -6.31 17.25 15.59
CA THR A 6 -7.02 17.12 14.31
C THR A 6 -6.44 18.08 13.27
N SER A 7 -6.21 19.34 13.65
CA SER A 7 -5.64 20.35 12.75
C SER A 7 -4.22 19.98 12.31
N ARG A 8 -3.40 19.44 13.22
CA ARG A 8 -2.03 18.97 12.89
C ARG A 8 -2.02 17.84 11.87
N LEU A 9 -2.88 16.82 12.04
CA LEU A 9 -3.00 15.72 11.09
C LEU A 9 -3.48 16.20 9.73
N THR A 10 -4.49 17.07 9.70
CA THR A 10 -4.96 17.67 8.45
C THR A 10 -3.86 18.47 7.74
N ILE A 11 -3.10 19.28 8.47
CA ILE A 11 -1.97 20.04 7.91
C ILE A 11 -0.93 19.08 7.30
N MET A 12 -0.58 18.00 7.99
CA MET A 12 0.36 17.00 7.48
C MET A 12 -0.12 16.42 6.14
N VAL A 13 -1.38 16.00 6.06
CA VAL A 13 -1.98 15.46 4.82
C VAL A 13 -2.01 16.49 3.70
N VAL A 14 -2.35 17.74 3.98
CA VAL A 14 -2.36 18.83 2.98
C VAL A 14 -0.95 19.12 2.46
N PHE A 15 0.06 19.14 3.33
CA PHE A 15 1.45 19.32 2.91
C PHE A 15 1.95 18.14 2.06
N LEU A 16 1.58 16.91 2.40
CA LEU A 16 1.89 15.73 1.59
C LEU A 16 1.22 15.81 0.21
N LEU A 17 -0.02 16.28 0.12
CA LEU A 17 -0.71 16.50 -1.15
C LEU A 17 0.01 17.56 -2.02
N ILE A 18 0.44 18.68 -1.42
CA ILE A 18 1.20 19.72 -2.13
C ILE A 18 2.56 19.16 -2.60
N GLY A 19 3.27 18.43 -1.74
CA GLY A 19 4.57 17.84 -2.07
C GLY A 19 4.47 16.77 -3.16
N SER A 20 3.49 15.88 -3.06
CA SER A 20 3.24 14.81 -4.05
C SER A 20 2.85 15.37 -5.41
N THR A 21 2.03 16.43 -5.48
CA THR A 21 1.66 17.08 -6.74
C THR A 21 2.85 17.78 -7.39
N ALA A 22 3.68 18.47 -6.60
CA ALA A 22 4.92 19.06 -7.08
C ALA A 22 5.91 17.99 -7.59
N PHE A 23 6.07 16.90 -6.84
CA PHE A 23 6.87 15.75 -7.27
C PHE A 23 6.34 15.15 -8.57
N ALA A 24 5.04 14.87 -8.66
CA ALA A 24 4.42 14.29 -9.85
C ALA A 24 4.61 15.19 -11.09
N LEU A 25 4.49 16.52 -10.93
CA LEU A 25 4.73 17.46 -12.02
C LEU A 25 6.18 17.43 -12.52
N VAL A 26 7.14 17.48 -11.61
CA VAL A 26 8.57 17.43 -11.98
C VAL A 26 8.91 16.06 -12.57
N PHE A 27 8.42 14.98 -11.98
CA PHE A 27 8.65 13.61 -12.42
C PHE A 27 8.15 13.38 -13.85
N ARG A 28 6.93 13.83 -14.18
CA ARG A 28 6.43 13.83 -15.56
C ARG A 28 7.22 14.77 -16.47
N GLY A 29 7.71 15.90 -15.95
CA GLY A 29 8.59 16.80 -16.69
C GLY A 29 9.92 16.16 -17.13
N PHE A 30 10.33 15.06 -16.49
CA PHE A 30 11.49 14.24 -16.85
C PHE A 30 11.09 12.92 -17.54
N ASP A 31 9.85 12.80 -18.04
CA ASP A 31 9.30 11.58 -18.66
C ASP A 31 9.35 10.34 -17.72
N GLY A 32 9.36 10.57 -16.41
CA GLY A 32 9.46 9.51 -15.41
C GLY A 32 8.24 8.58 -15.40
N ASP A 33 7.07 9.12 -15.73
CA ASP A 33 5.83 8.36 -15.91
C ASP A 33 5.96 7.34 -17.04
N ILE A 34 6.50 7.76 -18.19
CA ILE A 34 6.77 6.86 -19.33
C ILE A 34 7.80 5.79 -18.94
N TRP A 35 8.82 6.16 -18.16
CA TRP A 35 9.84 5.22 -17.72
C TRP A 35 9.27 4.14 -16.80
N ILE A 36 8.49 4.54 -15.78
CA ILE A 36 7.82 3.60 -14.87
C ILE A 36 6.80 2.74 -15.62
N GLU A 37 6.03 3.33 -16.51
CA GLU A 37 5.08 2.62 -17.36
C GLU A 37 5.78 1.53 -18.17
N THR A 38 6.86 1.86 -18.87
CA THR A 38 7.61 0.91 -19.70
C THR A 38 8.24 -0.19 -18.85
N MET A 39 8.75 0.14 -17.66
CA MET A 39 9.28 -0.86 -16.73
C MET A 39 8.20 -1.82 -16.24
N LEU A 40 7.03 -1.31 -15.87
CA LEU A 40 5.94 -2.09 -15.29
C LEU A 40 5.22 -2.94 -16.35
N THR A 41 5.06 -2.41 -17.56
CA THR A 41 4.48 -3.14 -18.71
C THR A 41 5.45 -4.16 -19.30
N GLY A 42 6.76 -3.94 -19.16
CA GLY A 42 7.81 -4.88 -19.58
C GLY A 42 7.97 -6.11 -18.68
N ILE A 43 7.23 -6.19 -17.56
CA ILE A 43 7.30 -7.33 -16.65
C ILE A 43 6.72 -8.59 -17.32
N PRO A 44 7.44 -9.73 -17.31
CA PRO A 44 6.91 -10.97 -17.84
C PRO A 44 5.68 -11.42 -17.05
N GLY A 45 4.61 -11.78 -17.76
CA GLY A 45 3.33 -12.19 -17.15
C GLY A 45 2.19 -11.17 -17.29
N GLY A 46 2.40 -10.06 -18.01
CA GLY A 46 1.36 -9.09 -18.35
C GLY A 46 0.69 -8.50 -17.10
N ALA A 47 -0.64 -8.41 -17.11
CA ALA A 47 -1.41 -7.88 -15.99
C ALA A 47 -1.19 -8.63 -14.66
N LEU A 48 -1.06 -9.96 -14.69
CA LEU A 48 -0.80 -10.76 -13.48
C LEU A 48 0.60 -10.49 -12.92
N GLY A 49 1.62 -10.43 -13.79
CA GLY A 49 3.00 -10.11 -13.40
C GLY A 49 3.11 -8.72 -12.79
N PHE A 50 2.47 -7.73 -13.42
CA PHE A 50 2.34 -6.38 -12.90
C PHE A 50 1.69 -6.35 -11.51
N LEU A 51 0.52 -6.97 -11.36
CA LEU A 51 -0.20 -6.99 -10.08
C LEU A 51 0.62 -7.65 -8.96
N LEU A 52 1.34 -8.73 -9.25
CA LEU A 52 2.21 -9.38 -8.27
C LEU A 52 3.37 -8.46 -7.84
N VAL A 53 4.03 -7.81 -8.78
CA VAL A 53 5.13 -6.88 -8.48
C VAL A 53 4.64 -5.67 -7.69
N VAL A 54 3.52 -5.07 -8.10
CA VAL A 54 2.89 -3.96 -7.36
C VAL A 54 2.53 -4.39 -5.95
N ASN A 55 1.92 -5.57 -5.78
CA ASN A 55 1.60 -6.10 -4.45
C ASN A 55 2.85 -6.24 -3.56
N VAL A 56 3.95 -6.80 -4.09
CA VAL A 56 5.18 -6.98 -3.30
C VAL A 56 5.82 -5.65 -2.95
N VAL A 57 5.92 -4.73 -3.93
CA VAL A 57 6.52 -3.41 -3.73
C VAL A 57 5.71 -2.61 -2.72
N VAL A 58 4.39 -2.53 -2.89
CA VAL A 58 3.50 -1.79 -1.99
C VAL A 58 3.48 -2.42 -0.59
N PHE A 59 3.54 -3.75 -0.49
CA PHE A 59 3.61 -4.43 0.80
C PHE A 59 4.88 -4.08 1.57
N ILE A 60 6.04 -4.05 0.89
CA ILE A 60 7.31 -3.66 1.51
C ILE A 60 7.32 -2.17 1.86
N LEU A 61 6.85 -1.31 0.95
CA LEU A 61 6.76 0.12 1.19
C LEU A 61 5.84 0.45 2.37
N GLY A 62 4.74 -0.30 2.51
CA GLY A 62 3.77 -0.15 3.59
C GLY A 62 4.33 -0.49 4.98
N PHE A 63 5.55 -1.00 5.11
CA PHE A 63 6.21 -1.11 6.41
C PHE A 63 6.86 0.20 6.88
N PHE A 64 7.20 1.09 5.95
CA PHE A 64 7.93 2.33 6.23
C PHE A 64 7.08 3.58 5.98
N ILE A 65 6.14 3.48 5.05
CA ILE A 65 5.36 4.59 4.52
C ILE A 65 3.89 4.38 4.91
N ASP A 66 3.22 5.45 5.35
CA ASP A 66 1.81 5.42 5.71
C ASP A 66 0.90 5.48 4.46
N PHE A 67 -0.39 5.17 4.65
CA PHE A 67 -1.38 5.02 3.59
C PHE A 67 -1.51 6.29 2.74
N PHE A 68 -1.50 7.48 3.36
CA PHE A 68 -1.70 8.73 2.63
C PHE A 68 -0.57 8.98 1.62
N GLU A 69 0.67 8.72 2.01
CA GLU A 69 1.85 8.89 1.18
C GLU A 69 1.85 7.90 0.01
N ILE A 70 1.48 6.63 0.24
CA ILE A 70 1.34 5.65 -0.83
C ILE A 70 0.23 6.06 -1.80
N ALA A 71 -0.92 6.49 -1.28
CA ALA A 71 -2.07 6.92 -2.09
C ALA A 71 -1.76 8.15 -2.96
N PHE A 72 -0.99 9.12 -2.44
CA PHE A 72 -0.71 10.35 -3.17
C PHE A 72 0.56 10.29 -4.03
N ILE A 73 1.54 9.45 -3.70
CA ILE A 73 2.82 9.37 -4.42
C ILE A 73 2.87 8.14 -5.31
N ILE A 74 2.57 6.94 -4.79
CA ILE A 74 2.79 5.69 -5.52
C ILE A 74 1.64 5.37 -6.46
N VAL A 75 0.39 5.54 -6.02
CA VAL A 75 -0.79 5.20 -6.84
C VAL A 75 -0.81 5.92 -8.20
N PRO A 76 -0.54 7.23 -8.29
CA PRO A 76 -0.51 7.92 -9.59
C PRO A 76 0.55 7.40 -10.56
N LEU A 77 1.59 6.72 -10.06
CA LEU A 77 2.67 6.16 -10.88
C LEU A 77 2.30 4.77 -11.44
N ILE A 78 1.51 3.99 -10.72
CA ILE A 78 1.09 2.64 -11.14
C ILE A 78 -0.20 2.63 -11.98
N VAL A 79 -1.07 3.63 -11.83
CA VAL A 79 -2.35 3.71 -12.55
C VAL A 79 -2.18 3.71 -14.08
N PRO A 80 -1.28 4.52 -14.69
CA PRO A 80 -1.11 4.52 -16.15
C PRO A 80 -0.70 3.13 -16.69
N ALA A 81 0.22 2.45 -15.99
CA ALA A 81 0.64 1.10 -16.35
C ALA A 81 -0.51 0.08 -16.23
N ALA A 82 -1.37 0.22 -15.20
CA ALA A 82 -2.54 -0.63 -15.02
C ALA A 82 -3.56 -0.47 -16.14
N GLU A 83 -3.83 0.76 -16.57
CA GLU A 83 -4.76 1.06 -17.67
C GLU A 83 -4.30 0.43 -18.99
N ILE A 84 -3.00 0.51 -19.30
CA ILE A 84 -2.42 -0.09 -20.51
C ILE A 84 -2.51 -1.61 -20.50
N LEU A 85 -2.31 -2.21 -19.32
CA LEU A 85 -2.44 -3.66 -19.14
C LEU A 85 -3.90 -4.12 -19.06
N GLY A 86 -4.87 -3.20 -19.13
CA GLY A 86 -6.31 -3.50 -19.09
C GLY A 86 -6.84 -3.89 -17.71
N VAL A 87 -6.11 -3.57 -16.64
CA VAL A 87 -6.55 -3.84 -15.26
C VAL A 87 -7.61 -2.83 -14.86
N ASP A 88 -8.73 -3.32 -14.33
CA ASP A 88 -9.79 -2.45 -13.79
C ASP A 88 -9.29 -1.71 -12.54
N LEU A 89 -9.39 -0.39 -12.56
CA LEU A 89 -8.91 0.49 -11.49
C LEU A 89 -9.62 0.26 -10.14
N THR A 90 -10.87 -0.20 -10.17
CA THR A 90 -11.62 -0.57 -8.96
C THR A 90 -10.97 -1.78 -8.30
N TRP A 91 -10.63 -2.80 -9.09
CA TRP A 91 -9.95 -3.99 -8.61
C TRP A 91 -8.53 -3.67 -8.14
N LEU A 92 -7.80 -2.82 -8.86
CA LEU A 92 -6.50 -2.31 -8.41
C LEU A 92 -6.62 -1.62 -7.05
N GLY A 93 -7.62 -0.76 -6.85
CA GLY A 93 -7.89 -0.10 -5.57
C GLY A 93 -8.18 -1.09 -4.44
N ILE A 94 -9.00 -2.11 -4.69
CA ILE A 94 -9.30 -3.16 -3.71
C ILE A 94 -8.04 -3.96 -3.34
N VAL A 95 -7.24 -4.36 -4.34
CA VAL A 95 -5.97 -5.08 -4.15
C VAL A 95 -5.03 -4.25 -3.27
N LEU A 96 -4.83 -2.97 -3.59
CA LEU A 96 -3.96 -2.07 -2.84
C LEU A 96 -4.47 -1.84 -1.41
N ALA A 97 -5.78 -1.66 -1.22
CA ALA A 97 -6.37 -1.46 0.11
C ALA A 97 -6.16 -2.69 1.02
N VAL A 98 -6.43 -3.89 0.51
CA VAL A 98 -6.23 -5.16 1.22
C VAL A 98 -4.73 -5.40 1.47
N ASN A 99 -3.87 -5.10 0.49
CA ASN A 99 -2.42 -5.23 0.62
C ASN A 99 -1.86 -4.36 1.76
N LEU A 100 -2.21 -3.07 1.79
CA LEU A 100 -1.77 -2.14 2.82
C LEU A 100 -2.27 -2.53 4.21
N GLN A 101 -3.53 -2.97 4.31
CA GLN A 101 -4.07 -3.51 5.56
C GLN A 101 -3.26 -4.73 6.04
N THR A 102 -2.85 -5.61 5.11
CA THR A 102 -2.01 -6.78 5.43
C THR A 102 -0.64 -6.36 5.95
N SER A 103 -0.04 -5.35 5.31
CA SER A 103 1.26 -4.79 5.71
C SER A 103 1.20 -4.26 7.15
N PHE A 104 0.15 -3.51 7.50
CA PHE A 104 -0.05 -2.95 8.84
C PHE A 104 -0.32 -3.99 9.94
N LEU A 105 -0.61 -5.24 9.57
CA LEU A 105 -0.76 -6.36 10.50
C LEU A 105 0.51 -7.22 10.62
N THR A 106 1.45 -7.11 9.69
CA THR A 106 2.61 -8.01 9.62
C THR A 106 3.75 -7.54 10.55
N PRO A 107 4.35 -8.43 11.37
CA PRO A 107 5.46 -8.06 12.26
C PRO A 107 6.74 -7.84 11.44
N PRO A 108 7.04 -6.59 11.05
CA PRO A 108 8.09 -5.79 11.70
C PRO A 108 7.65 -4.36 12.10
N PHE A 109 6.57 -3.84 11.52
CA PHE A 109 6.06 -2.47 11.72
C PHE A 109 4.53 -2.41 11.86
N GLY A 110 3.90 -3.51 12.31
CA GLY A 110 2.45 -3.56 12.44
C GLY A 110 1.92 -2.56 13.47
N PHE A 111 1.50 -1.36 13.03
CA PHE A 111 0.98 -0.30 13.89
C PHE A 111 -0.13 -0.81 14.82
N SER A 112 -0.98 -1.69 14.31
CA SER A 112 -2.04 -2.33 15.08
C SER A 112 -1.50 -3.21 16.21
N LEU A 113 -0.39 -3.92 15.98
CA LEU A 113 0.27 -4.75 16.99
C LEU A 113 0.93 -3.90 18.08
N PHE A 114 1.55 -2.78 17.71
CA PHE A 114 2.13 -1.83 18.67
C PHE A 114 1.06 -1.10 19.48
N TYR A 115 -0.06 -0.73 18.84
CA TYR A 115 -1.21 -0.18 19.53
C TYR A 115 -1.78 -1.19 20.56
N LEU A 116 -1.95 -2.45 20.15
CA LEU A 116 -2.36 -3.53 21.05
C LEU A 116 -1.36 -3.74 22.18
N ARG A 117 -0.05 -3.70 21.90
CA ARG A 117 0.97 -3.80 22.94
C ARG A 117 0.86 -2.67 23.97
N GLY A 118 0.52 -1.45 23.54
CA GLY A 118 0.34 -0.28 24.41
C GLY A 118 -0.78 -0.42 25.44
N VAL A 119 -1.84 -1.17 25.13
CA VAL A 119 -2.96 -1.44 26.05
C VAL A 119 -2.86 -2.79 26.77
N THR A 120 -1.96 -3.67 26.34
CA THR A 120 -1.84 -5.03 26.89
C THR A 120 -1.00 -5.03 28.19
N PRO A 121 -1.41 -5.76 29.26
CA PRO A 121 -0.62 -5.88 30.49
C PRO A 121 0.83 -6.33 30.25
N SER A 122 1.76 -5.86 31.09
CA SER A 122 3.19 -6.21 31.01
C SER A 122 3.49 -7.71 31.16
N LYS A 123 2.56 -8.48 31.75
CA LYS A 123 2.66 -9.93 31.92
C LYS A 123 2.60 -10.73 30.61
N ILE A 124 2.02 -10.16 29.54
CA ILE A 124 1.92 -10.85 28.25
C ILE A 124 3.12 -10.45 27.38
N PRO A 125 3.93 -11.43 26.92
CA PRO A 125 5.06 -11.14 26.05
C PRO A 125 4.55 -10.75 24.66
N THR A 126 5.28 -9.84 23.99
CA THR A 126 4.98 -9.38 22.62
C THR A 126 4.92 -10.54 21.62
N THR A 127 5.65 -11.63 21.89
CA THR A 127 5.62 -12.86 21.08
C THR A 127 4.25 -13.53 21.06
N SER A 128 3.45 -13.42 22.12
CA SER A 128 2.08 -13.94 22.14
C SER A 128 1.15 -13.14 21.22
N ILE A 129 1.35 -11.82 21.16
CA ILE A 129 0.60 -10.93 20.26
C ILE A 129 0.95 -11.26 18.80
N TYR A 130 2.24 -11.43 18.51
CA TYR A 130 2.71 -11.77 17.15
C TYR A 130 2.19 -13.14 16.71
N ARG A 131 2.21 -14.15 17.58
CA ARG A 131 1.64 -15.46 17.25
C ARG A 131 0.13 -15.41 17.05
N GLY A 132 -0.57 -14.54 17.79
CA GLY A 132 -2.02 -14.36 17.68
C GLY A 132 -2.45 -13.76 16.34
N VAL A 133 -1.61 -12.95 15.69
CA VAL A 133 -1.97 -12.32 14.41
C VAL A 133 -1.65 -13.18 13.18
N ILE A 134 -0.77 -14.18 13.31
CA ILE A 134 -0.37 -15.05 12.18
C ILE A 134 -1.57 -15.66 11.44
N PRO A 135 -2.61 -16.22 12.12
CA PRO A 135 -3.78 -16.76 11.42
C PRO A 135 -4.52 -15.70 10.59
N PHE A 136 -4.59 -14.46 11.07
CA PHE A 136 -5.23 -13.37 10.36
C PHE A 136 -4.43 -12.93 9.13
N ILE A 137 -3.09 -12.88 9.25
CA ILE A 137 -2.21 -12.60 8.10
C ILE A 137 -2.39 -13.68 7.03
N VAL A 138 -2.46 -14.96 7.42
CA VAL A 138 -2.67 -16.05 6.45
C VAL A 138 -4.00 -15.90 5.71
N ILE A 139 -5.09 -15.61 6.42
CA ILE A 139 -6.40 -15.35 5.80
C ILE A 139 -6.30 -14.16 4.84
N GLN A 140 -5.64 -13.08 5.27
CA GLN A 140 -5.50 -11.87 4.48
C GLN A 140 -4.67 -12.11 3.19
N LEU A 141 -3.61 -12.92 3.27
CA LEU A 141 -2.82 -13.31 2.10
C LEU A 141 -3.62 -14.19 1.13
N VAL A 142 -4.48 -15.07 1.64
CA VAL A 142 -5.39 -15.88 0.80
C VAL A 142 -6.40 -14.99 0.09
N VAL A 143 -7.01 -14.03 0.81
CA VAL A 143 -7.91 -13.05 0.22
C VAL A 143 -7.17 -12.23 -0.84
N LEU A 144 -5.96 -11.74 -0.53
CA LEU A 144 -5.12 -10.97 -1.44
C LEU A 144 -4.80 -11.73 -2.73
N ALA A 145 -4.46 -13.02 -2.63
CA ALA A 145 -4.23 -13.87 -3.78
C ALA A 145 -5.51 -14.06 -4.62
N ALA A 146 -6.66 -14.28 -3.97
CA ALA A 146 -7.94 -14.45 -4.66
C ALA A 146 -8.36 -13.18 -5.41
N ILE A 147 -8.28 -12.00 -4.78
CA ILE A 147 -8.63 -10.73 -5.44
C ILE A 147 -7.62 -10.37 -6.53
N THR A 148 -6.34 -10.68 -6.35
CA THR A 148 -5.32 -10.44 -7.37
C THR A 148 -5.60 -11.29 -8.62
N TRP A 149 -6.06 -12.52 -8.44
CA TRP A 149 -6.49 -13.37 -9.55
C TRP A 149 -7.74 -12.82 -10.24
N MET A 150 -8.72 -12.31 -9.49
CA MET A 150 -9.93 -11.71 -10.05
C MET A 150 -9.68 -10.39 -10.78
N ALA A 151 -8.65 -9.65 -10.38
CA ALA A 151 -8.24 -8.39 -10.99
C ALA A 151 -7.56 -8.56 -12.36
N VAL A 152 -7.17 -9.78 -12.74
CA VAL A 152 -6.57 -10.04 -14.04
C VAL A 152 -7.65 -9.91 -15.13
N PRO A 153 -7.44 -9.07 -16.15
CA PRO A 153 -8.33 -9.00 -17.30
C PRO A 153 -8.38 -10.36 -18.01
N LYS A 154 -9.60 -10.77 -18.38
CA LYS A 154 -9.86 -12.01 -19.13
C LYS A 154 -9.76 -11.81 -20.62
#